data_AF-A0ABD5VYY3-F1
#
_entry.id   AF-A0ABD5VYY3-F1
#
_cell.length_a   1.000
_cell.length_b   1.000
_cell.length_c   1.000
_cell.angle_alpha   90.00
_cell.angle_beta   90.00
_cell.angle_gamma   90.00
#
_symmetry.space_group_name_H-M   'P 1'
#
loop_
_entity.id
_entity.type
_entity.pdbx_description
1 polymer ?
#
loop_
_entity_poly.entity_id
_entity_poly.type
_entity_poly.pdbx_seq_one_letter_code
_entity_poly.pdbx_strand_id
1 'polypeptide(L)'
;MNARTSLAVLLVVFAVVVAGTAGLVAAGSDQGTTAENTTAKYDLGDLDEGGQTIEGKNPSERWLGYQGSVYASFENTNWVKEIGQPQAAWTVDNVVGPGSLVDTNEVTLHFSRKRGAESETVHLKTVYWERKTKPVTQGNTTTQEPYAANVTVETKEIELSGSGDTVTKELRNHPDHPVRVTMWIQEYPDSRWTFEHHSIATTSELPFAPTWPSFLSWFGLRFLGLTAVGVPLAIGAAVKSIETAKAPPGKSAMWYVVMGGMASYMGLYFWYGEVAGLLVSAPWLMGAAVVVLAYLTALEKVDRTKKLRLESLQTIAVENPLGKSVPDIEHELGNTFNVVEEDGVISFFKAGSLKQFLIRLAGAKPASIDVSGLTSRVRYSGDADEKLYIDEESIREDDETGEKKLLKLTFPALSISASNLKTTVEESADDGGTTTVEQWDRDKLSTAFFGFGVGTLIGAQVLGTLQLGALVGMLPVLWVMANLQDGSADLVTAPDHATTGKARAVTEANEVALQKTFTELQESIADSDVEAIEKAVEIGEAYTRRAKDQMNRIMGAGGSEPDKPAFRSDEVTADD
;
A
#
# COMPACT_ATOMS: atom_id res chain seq x y z
N MET A 1 -26.02 13.51 4.81
CA MET A 1 -25.46 12.73 3.69
C MET A 1 -24.91 11.44 4.25
N ASN A 2 -25.33 10.30 3.72
CA ASN A 2 -25.01 8.99 4.29
C ASN A 2 -23.55 8.60 3.96
N ALA A 3 -22.98 7.64 4.69
CA ALA A 3 -21.62 7.15 4.42
C ALA A 3 -21.44 6.73 2.95
N ARG A 4 -22.44 6.01 2.39
CA ARG A 4 -22.50 5.63 0.97
C ARG A 4 -22.37 6.81 0.00
N THR A 5 -23.00 7.96 0.25
CA THR A 5 -22.81 9.15 -0.60
C THR A 5 -21.51 9.89 -0.34
N SER A 6 -20.80 9.61 0.77
CA SER A 6 -19.47 10.19 1.03
C SER A 6 -18.34 9.37 0.40
N LEU A 7 -18.43 8.04 0.42
CA LEU A 7 -17.53 7.17 -0.37
C LEU A 7 -17.79 7.33 -1.87
N ALA A 8 -19.05 7.41 -2.30
CA ALA A 8 -19.39 7.71 -3.68
C ALA A 8 -18.88 9.10 -4.09
N VAL A 9 -18.94 10.13 -3.23
CA VAL A 9 -18.29 11.43 -3.51
C VAL A 9 -16.77 11.31 -3.56
N LEU A 10 -16.11 10.40 -2.83
CA LEU A 10 -14.67 10.22 -2.93
C LEU A 10 -14.27 9.57 -4.28
N LEU A 11 -15.00 8.53 -4.72
CA LEU A 11 -14.85 7.94 -6.06
C LEU A 11 -15.25 8.91 -7.19
N VAL A 12 -16.32 9.70 -6.99
CA VAL A 12 -16.78 10.71 -7.97
C VAL A 12 -15.86 11.92 -8.00
N VAL A 13 -15.22 12.33 -6.91
CA VAL A 13 -14.16 13.35 -6.96
C VAL A 13 -12.96 12.81 -7.74
N PHE A 14 -12.57 11.55 -7.52
CA PHE A 14 -11.55 10.88 -8.33
C PHE A 14 -11.93 10.81 -9.82
N ALA A 15 -13.22 10.63 -10.15
CA ALA A 15 -13.73 10.59 -11.53
C ALA A 15 -14.05 11.97 -12.16
N VAL A 16 -14.31 13.02 -11.36
CA VAL A 16 -14.69 14.37 -11.84
C VAL A 16 -13.48 15.29 -12.00
N VAL A 17 -12.43 15.11 -11.18
CA VAL A 17 -11.08 15.63 -11.49
C VAL A 17 -10.63 15.12 -12.86
N VAL A 18 -11.00 13.88 -13.17
CA VAL A 18 -10.65 13.14 -14.39
C VAL A 18 -11.51 13.53 -15.59
N ALA A 19 -12.83 13.67 -15.44
CA ALA A 19 -13.72 14.10 -16.52
C ALA A 19 -13.55 15.58 -16.93
N GLY A 20 -12.90 16.40 -16.07
CA GLY A 20 -12.79 17.85 -16.23
C GLY A 20 -11.89 18.36 -17.37
N THR A 21 -11.16 17.50 -18.08
CA THR A 21 -10.19 17.91 -19.13
C THR A 21 -10.48 17.35 -20.53
N ALA A 22 -11.72 16.93 -20.80
CA ALA A 22 -12.17 16.50 -22.13
C ALA A 22 -12.33 17.68 -23.12
N GLY A 23 -11.21 18.32 -23.49
CA GLY A 23 -11.17 19.42 -24.46
C GLY A 23 -9.75 19.90 -24.75
N LEU A 24 -9.48 20.22 -26.03
CA LEU A 24 -8.18 20.63 -26.60
C LEU A 24 -7.10 19.53 -26.64
N VAL A 25 -7.26 18.59 -27.56
CA VAL A 25 -6.13 18.13 -28.36
C VAL A 25 -5.86 19.22 -29.40
N ALA A 26 -4.65 19.79 -29.42
CA ALA A 26 -4.23 20.75 -30.44
C ALA A 26 -3.49 20.00 -31.55
N ALA A 27 -3.75 20.33 -32.82
CA ALA A 27 -3.03 19.75 -33.93
C ALA A 27 -1.61 20.32 -34.02
N GLY A 28 -0.59 19.46 -33.89
CA GLY A 28 0.78 19.76 -34.29
C GLY A 28 0.88 19.95 -35.81
N SER A 29 1.90 20.68 -36.26
CA SER A 29 2.07 21.04 -37.68
C SER A 29 3.44 20.61 -38.20
N ASP A 30 3.45 19.54 -39.01
CA ASP A 30 4.62 19.01 -39.73
C ASP A 30 5.46 20.14 -40.39
N GLN A 31 6.78 20.16 -40.13
CA GLN A 31 7.77 20.97 -40.85
C GLN A 31 8.97 20.11 -41.25
N GLY A 32 9.21 20.00 -42.56
CA GLY A 32 10.49 19.49 -43.11
C GLY A 32 10.37 18.41 -44.17
N THR A 33 9.38 17.52 -44.09
CA THR A 33 9.27 16.35 -44.98
C THR A 33 8.49 16.68 -46.26
N THR A 34 9.11 16.43 -47.43
CA THR A 34 8.41 16.51 -48.73
C THR A 34 7.54 15.27 -48.96
N ALA A 35 6.40 15.22 -48.25
CA ALA A 35 5.41 14.17 -48.39
C ALA A 35 4.64 14.30 -49.72
N GLU A 36 5.08 13.59 -50.75
CA GLU A 36 4.25 13.35 -51.93
C GLU A 36 3.06 12.46 -51.57
N ASN A 37 1.86 13.03 -51.50
CA ASN A 37 0.60 12.29 -51.58
C ASN A 37 0.37 11.77 -53.02
N THR A 38 1.36 11.08 -53.60
CA THR A 38 1.21 10.37 -54.87
C THR A 38 0.34 9.13 -54.65
N THR A 39 -0.75 9.03 -55.40
CA THR A 39 -1.65 7.86 -55.40
C THR A 39 -1.02 6.66 -56.13
N ALA A 40 0.24 6.34 -55.78
CA ALA A 40 0.93 5.13 -56.20
C ALA A 40 0.20 3.93 -55.60
N LYS A 41 -0.57 3.23 -56.43
CA LYS A 41 -1.21 1.97 -56.05
C LYS A 41 -0.16 0.86 -55.93
N TYR A 42 0.45 0.76 -54.76
CA TYR A 42 1.08 -0.47 -54.32
C TYR A 42 -0.03 -1.47 -53.96
N ASP A 43 0.01 -2.67 -54.53
CA ASP A 43 -0.93 -3.72 -54.14
C ASP A 43 -0.46 -4.40 -52.85
N LEU A 44 -1.38 -5.10 -52.18
CA LEU A 44 -1.10 -5.71 -50.88
C LEU A 44 0.02 -6.77 -50.93
N GLY A 45 0.18 -7.45 -52.07
CA GLY A 45 1.29 -8.40 -52.29
C GLY A 45 2.65 -7.68 -52.24
N ASP A 46 2.77 -6.58 -52.99
CA ASP A 46 3.99 -5.79 -53.12
C ASP A 46 4.48 -5.17 -51.79
N LEU A 47 3.61 -5.10 -50.78
CA LEU A 47 3.90 -4.52 -49.46
C LEU A 47 4.11 -5.56 -48.35
N ASP A 48 3.42 -6.71 -48.40
CA ASP A 48 3.58 -7.79 -47.41
C ASP A 48 4.77 -8.71 -47.74
N GLU A 49 5.30 -8.67 -48.96
CA GLU A 49 6.52 -9.36 -49.39
C GLU A 49 7.78 -8.81 -48.70
N GLY A 50 8.58 -9.69 -48.08
CA GLY A 50 9.84 -9.34 -47.43
C GLY A 50 11.06 -9.54 -48.35
N GLY A 51 12.13 -8.76 -48.11
CA GLY A 51 13.39 -8.88 -48.86
C GLY A 51 14.20 -10.14 -48.54
N GLN A 52 15.16 -10.48 -49.41
CA GLN A 52 15.96 -11.71 -49.30
C GLN A 52 16.88 -11.71 -48.08
N THR A 53 16.61 -12.60 -47.13
CA THR A 53 17.45 -12.85 -45.96
C THR A 53 18.76 -13.56 -46.33
N ILE A 54 19.85 -13.23 -45.64
CA ILE A 54 21.13 -13.96 -45.80
C ILE A 54 21.16 -15.15 -44.83
N GLU A 55 21.36 -16.37 -45.34
CA GLU A 55 21.45 -17.58 -44.51
C GLU A 55 22.65 -17.51 -43.54
N GLY A 56 22.44 -17.93 -42.28
CA GLY A 56 23.47 -17.88 -41.23
C GLY A 56 23.79 -16.46 -40.71
N LYS A 57 23.03 -15.44 -41.12
CA LYS A 57 23.14 -14.06 -40.63
C LYS A 57 21.94 -13.63 -39.78
N ASN A 58 21.96 -12.38 -39.33
CA ASN A 58 20.83 -11.76 -38.63
C ASN A 58 19.58 -11.73 -39.53
N PRO A 59 18.35 -11.96 -39.01
CA PRO A 59 17.11 -11.94 -39.80
C PRO A 59 16.81 -10.58 -40.48
N SER A 60 17.47 -9.50 -40.07
CA SER A 60 17.42 -8.18 -40.71
C SER A 60 18.45 -8.00 -41.84
N GLU A 61 19.46 -8.85 -41.97
CA GLU A 61 20.52 -8.64 -42.97
C GLU A 61 20.03 -8.96 -44.39
N ARG A 62 20.28 -8.04 -45.32
CA ARG A 62 19.88 -8.10 -46.74
C ARG A 62 21.08 -7.85 -47.65
N TRP A 63 21.00 -8.32 -48.89
CA TRP A 63 22.02 -8.05 -49.91
C TRP A 63 21.87 -6.66 -50.55
N LEU A 64 22.93 -5.85 -50.47
CA LEU A 64 23.09 -4.63 -51.27
C LEU A 64 23.72 -5.01 -52.63
N GLY A 65 23.02 -5.88 -53.36
CA GLY A 65 23.52 -6.50 -54.58
C GLY A 65 24.88 -7.18 -54.40
N TYR A 66 25.81 -6.90 -55.32
CA TYR A 66 27.18 -7.40 -55.23
C TYR A 66 28.11 -6.52 -54.37
N GLN A 67 27.65 -5.38 -53.86
CA GLN A 67 28.52 -4.40 -53.19
C GLN A 67 28.71 -4.67 -51.70
N GLY A 68 27.74 -5.30 -51.04
CA GLY A 68 27.77 -5.51 -49.59
C GLY A 68 26.48 -6.07 -49.04
N SER A 69 26.29 -5.93 -47.73
CA SER A 69 25.02 -6.18 -47.04
C SER A 69 24.59 -4.99 -46.20
N VAL A 70 23.32 -4.95 -45.83
CA VAL A 70 22.73 -3.92 -44.97
C VAL A 70 21.78 -4.58 -43.97
N TYR A 71 21.75 -4.09 -42.73
CA TYR A 71 20.73 -4.47 -41.74
C TYR A 71 20.13 -3.22 -41.09
N ALA A 72 18.90 -3.34 -40.57
CA ALA A 72 18.15 -2.26 -39.94
C ALA A 72 17.97 -2.55 -38.44
N SER A 73 18.36 -1.63 -37.57
CA SER A 73 18.23 -1.75 -36.11
C SER A 73 17.36 -0.68 -35.49
N PHE A 74 16.90 -0.94 -34.27
CA PHE A 74 16.23 0.04 -33.42
C PHE A 74 16.65 -0.17 -31.96
N GLU A 75 16.65 0.92 -31.20
CA GLU A 75 16.95 0.90 -29.76
C GLU A 75 15.65 0.84 -28.97
N ASN A 76 15.61 0.03 -27.90
CA ASN A 76 14.40 -0.14 -27.11
C ASN A 76 14.25 1.01 -26.10
N THR A 77 13.20 1.80 -26.24
CA THR A 77 12.95 3.09 -25.54
C THR A 77 12.73 3.00 -24.03
N ASN A 78 12.91 1.83 -23.42
CA ASN A 78 12.71 1.59 -21.99
C ASN A 78 13.92 2.07 -21.17
N TRP A 79 13.90 3.34 -20.77
CA TRP A 79 14.86 3.99 -19.87
C TRP A 79 15.22 3.23 -18.58
N VAL A 80 14.36 2.33 -18.08
CA VAL A 80 14.67 1.51 -16.90
C VAL A 80 15.74 0.45 -17.23
N LYS A 81 15.87 0.04 -18.51
CA LYS A 81 16.99 -0.76 -19.01
C LYS A 81 18.25 0.08 -19.21
N GLU A 82 18.12 1.32 -19.71
CA GLU A 82 19.25 2.25 -19.92
C GLU A 82 19.96 2.64 -18.62
N ILE A 83 19.22 2.69 -17.49
CA ILE A 83 19.76 2.85 -16.13
C ILE A 83 20.55 1.61 -15.66
N GLY A 84 20.55 0.52 -16.43
CA GLY A 84 21.46 -0.61 -16.29
C GLY A 84 22.92 -0.24 -16.59
N GLN A 85 23.77 -1.25 -16.85
CA GLN A 85 25.11 -0.95 -17.35
C GLN A 85 25.02 -0.40 -18.77
N PRO A 86 25.70 0.72 -19.09
CA PRO A 86 25.68 1.28 -20.43
C PRO A 86 26.26 0.25 -21.41
N GLN A 87 25.44 -0.18 -22.36
CA GLN A 87 25.90 -0.98 -23.48
C GLN A 87 26.99 -0.21 -24.23
N ALA A 88 27.99 -0.91 -24.77
CA ALA A 88 28.99 -0.26 -25.59
C ALA A 88 28.34 0.22 -26.90
N ALA A 89 28.74 1.37 -27.44
CA ALA A 89 28.10 2.04 -28.60
C ALA A 89 28.17 1.27 -29.95
N TRP A 90 28.63 0.01 -29.95
CA TRP A 90 28.57 -0.94 -31.07
C TRP A 90 27.53 -2.05 -30.85
N THR A 91 26.87 -2.08 -29.69
CA THR A 91 25.94 -3.15 -29.29
C THR A 91 24.56 -2.85 -29.87
N VAL A 92 24.12 -3.65 -30.83
CA VAL A 92 22.80 -3.48 -31.45
C VAL A 92 21.74 -4.14 -30.56
N ASP A 93 20.87 -3.33 -29.96
CA ASP A 93 19.89 -3.80 -28.96
C ASP A 93 18.76 -4.64 -29.58
N ASN A 94 18.11 -4.14 -30.64
CA ASN A 94 17.11 -4.87 -31.41
C ASN A 94 17.28 -4.67 -32.92
N VAL A 95 16.83 -5.65 -33.73
CA VAL A 95 17.10 -5.70 -35.19
C VAL A 95 15.82 -6.02 -35.95
N VAL A 96 15.48 -5.21 -36.94
CA VAL A 96 14.16 -5.17 -37.62
C VAL A 96 13.97 -6.41 -38.48
N GLY A 97 12.95 -7.21 -38.17
CA GLY A 97 12.64 -8.46 -38.86
C GLY A 97 11.18 -8.57 -39.29
N PRO A 98 10.81 -9.57 -40.11
CA PRO A 98 9.42 -9.83 -40.49
C PRO A 98 8.53 -10.01 -39.24
N GLY A 99 7.67 -9.04 -38.97
CA GLY A 99 6.79 -9.04 -37.80
C GLY A 99 7.43 -8.59 -36.48
N SER A 100 8.59 -7.92 -36.49
CA SER A 100 9.05 -7.19 -35.30
C SER A 100 8.17 -5.96 -35.07
N LEU A 101 7.81 -5.68 -33.81
CA LEU A 101 7.25 -4.40 -33.40
C LEU A 101 8.40 -3.43 -33.09
N VAL A 102 8.43 -2.28 -33.76
CA VAL A 102 9.36 -1.18 -33.51
C VAL A 102 8.65 -0.14 -32.63
N ASP A 103 9.17 0.05 -31.41
CA ASP A 103 8.61 0.88 -30.35
C ASP A 103 9.33 2.24 -30.19
N THR A 104 9.89 2.74 -31.29
CA THR A 104 10.63 4.00 -31.39
C THR A 104 10.44 4.64 -32.75
N ASN A 105 10.53 5.97 -32.80
CA ASN A 105 10.44 6.77 -34.03
C ASN A 105 11.76 6.82 -34.83
N GLU A 106 12.76 5.99 -34.53
CA GLU A 106 14.04 5.98 -35.24
C GLU A 106 14.50 4.56 -35.60
N VAL A 107 14.89 4.35 -36.87
CA VAL A 107 15.52 3.11 -37.34
C VAL A 107 16.86 3.44 -37.98
N THR A 108 17.92 2.76 -37.54
CA THR A 108 19.29 2.93 -38.05
C THR A 108 19.63 1.83 -39.05
N LEU A 109 20.00 2.22 -40.26
CA LEU A 109 20.56 1.33 -41.28
C LEU A 109 22.07 1.26 -41.15
N HIS A 110 22.63 0.05 -41.13
CA HIS A 110 24.07 -0.21 -41.02
C HIS A 110 24.58 -0.86 -42.32
N PHE A 111 25.52 -0.21 -43.01
CA PHE A 111 25.94 -0.58 -44.37
C PHE A 111 27.33 -1.25 -44.39
N SER A 112 27.34 -2.57 -44.62
CA SER A 112 28.57 -3.38 -44.78
C SER A 112 28.99 -3.46 -46.25
N ARG A 113 29.42 -2.33 -46.83
CA ARG A 113 29.95 -2.27 -48.21
C ARG A 113 31.39 -2.80 -48.27
N LYS A 114 31.80 -3.29 -49.45
CA LYS A 114 33.18 -3.71 -49.73
C LYS A 114 34.15 -2.53 -49.60
N ARG A 115 35.34 -2.80 -49.03
CA ARG A 115 36.41 -1.82 -48.87
C ARG A 115 36.85 -1.27 -50.22
N GLY A 116 36.65 0.03 -50.45
CA GLY A 116 36.96 0.69 -51.72
C GLY A 116 35.82 0.68 -52.75
N ALA A 117 34.57 0.45 -52.33
CA ALA A 117 33.41 0.82 -53.13
C ALA A 117 33.34 2.34 -53.34
N GLU A 118 32.82 2.78 -54.49
CA GLU A 118 32.65 4.20 -54.83
C GLU A 118 31.45 4.81 -54.06
N SER A 119 31.42 6.15 -53.91
CA SER A 119 30.26 6.82 -53.30
C SER A 119 29.02 6.64 -54.18
N GLU A 120 27.89 6.26 -53.56
CA GLU A 120 26.65 5.96 -54.29
C GLU A 120 25.44 6.56 -53.56
N THR A 121 24.65 7.35 -54.26
CA THR A 121 23.37 7.87 -53.75
C THR A 121 22.27 6.84 -54.00
N VAL A 122 21.56 6.46 -52.94
CA VAL A 122 20.42 5.52 -52.98
C VAL A 122 19.17 6.15 -52.35
N HIS A 123 17.99 5.67 -52.74
CA HIS A 123 16.71 6.18 -52.28
C HIS A 123 16.04 5.17 -51.33
N LEU A 124 16.00 5.49 -50.04
CA LEU A 124 15.26 4.72 -49.05
C LEU A 124 13.76 5.08 -49.15
N LYS A 125 12.96 4.14 -49.64
CA LYS A 125 11.50 4.24 -49.62
C LYS A 125 10.94 3.62 -48.36
N THR A 126 10.03 4.34 -47.71
CA THR A 126 9.30 3.93 -46.51
C THR A 126 7.81 4.07 -46.80
N VAL A 127 7.04 2.99 -46.68
CA VAL A 127 5.60 2.98 -46.92
C VAL A 127 4.86 2.51 -45.68
N TYR A 128 4.00 3.37 -45.14
CA TYR A 128 3.10 3.09 -44.01
C TYR A 128 1.74 2.66 -44.55
N TRP A 129 1.16 1.58 -44.04
CA TRP A 129 -0.11 1.02 -44.54
C TRP A 129 -0.86 0.18 -43.50
N GLU A 130 -2.13 -0.07 -43.78
CA GLU A 130 -3.03 -0.90 -42.97
C GLU A 130 -3.64 -2.03 -43.80
N ARG A 131 -3.66 -3.28 -43.29
CA ARG A 131 -4.36 -4.40 -43.93
C ARG A 131 -5.86 -4.31 -43.63
N LYS A 132 -6.69 -4.03 -44.65
CA LYS A 132 -8.16 -4.04 -44.56
C LYS A 132 -8.76 -5.04 -45.55
N THR A 133 -10.03 -5.40 -45.38
CA THR A 133 -10.76 -6.23 -46.34
C THR A 133 -11.90 -5.45 -46.99
N LYS A 134 -12.19 -5.75 -48.26
CA LYS A 134 -13.31 -5.20 -49.02
C LYS A 134 -14.16 -6.35 -49.57
N PRO A 135 -15.50 -6.24 -49.57
CA PRO A 135 -16.35 -7.20 -50.27
C PRO A 135 -16.22 -6.99 -51.78
N VAL A 136 -15.85 -8.06 -52.51
CA VAL A 136 -15.77 -8.09 -53.98
C VAL A 136 -16.77 -9.12 -54.49
N THR A 137 -17.77 -8.65 -55.22
CA THR A 137 -18.81 -9.51 -55.81
C THR A 137 -18.40 -9.96 -57.20
N GLN A 138 -18.06 -11.23 -57.36
CA GLN A 138 -17.87 -11.87 -58.67
C GLN A 138 -19.07 -12.78 -58.96
N GLY A 139 -19.89 -12.36 -59.93
CA GLY A 139 -21.13 -13.06 -60.27
C GLY A 139 -22.07 -13.15 -59.06
N ASN A 140 -22.45 -14.36 -58.68
CA ASN A 140 -23.36 -14.64 -57.55
C ASN A 140 -22.64 -14.78 -56.19
N THR A 141 -21.32 -14.55 -56.10
CA THR A 141 -20.55 -14.78 -54.88
C THR A 141 -19.84 -13.50 -54.44
N THR A 142 -20.08 -13.07 -53.19
CA THR A 142 -19.32 -12.00 -52.55
C THR A 142 -18.17 -12.61 -51.75
N THR A 143 -16.94 -12.37 -52.20
CA THR A 143 -15.70 -12.81 -51.53
C THR A 143 -15.07 -11.61 -50.83
N GLN A 144 -14.44 -11.79 -49.67
CA GLN A 144 -13.64 -10.71 -49.07
C GLN A 144 -12.21 -10.74 -49.62
N GLU A 145 -11.81 -9.65 -50.28
CA GLU A 145 -10.46 -9.46 -50.80
C GLU A 145 -9.68 -8.53 -49.84
N PRO A 146 -8.50 -8.92 -49.36
CA PRO A 146 -7.67 -8.06 -48.53
C PRO A 146 -6.93 -7.03 -49.41
N TYR A 147 -6.78 -5.80 -48.92
CA TYR A 147 -6.11 -4.71 -49.62
C TYR A 147 -5.32 -3.82 -48.64
N ALA A 148 -4.36 -3.06 -49.18
CA ALA A 148 -3.63 -2.05 -48.42
C ALA A 148 -4.42 -0.73 -48.38
N ALA A 149 -4.70 -0.24 -47.18
CA ALA A 149 -5.38 1.02 -46.91
C ALA A 149 -4.44 2.03 -46.26
N ASN A 150 -4.83 3.31 -46.27
CA ASN A 150 -4.10 4.43 -45.64
C ASN A 150 -2.63 4.56 -46.09
N VAL A 151 -2.32 4.08 -47.30
CA VAL A 151 -0.97 4.00 -47.87
C VAL A 151 -0.34 5.39 -47.97
N THR A 152 0.71 5.62 -47.18
CA THR A 152 1.50 6.86 -47.15
C THR A 152 2.94 6.55 -47.54
N VAL A 153 3.54 7.35 -48.42
CA VAL A 153 4.85 7.08 -49.04
C VAL A 153 5.83 8.19 -48.68
N GLU A 154 7.00 7.81 -48.16
CA GLU A 154 8.14 8.69 -47.94
C GLU A 154 9.36 8.17 -48.73
N THR A 155 10.18 9.08 -49.26
CA THR A 155 11.47 8.75 -49.87
C THR A 155 12.55 9.63 -49.23
N LYS A 156 13.62 9.03 -48.72
CA LYS A 156 14.81 9.73 -48.19
C LYS A 156 16.02 9.40 -49.07
N GLU A 157 16.68 10.43 -49.57
CA GLU A 157 17.96 10.32 -50.26
C GLU A 157 19.07 9.99 -49.25
N ILE A 158 19.96 9.05 -49.59
CA ILE A 158 21.07 8.60 -48.74
C ILE A 158 22.34 8.51 -49.59
N GLU A 159 23.38 9.24 -49.20
CA GLU A 159 24.73 9.05 -49.75
C GLU A 159 25.46 7.93 -48.98
N LEU A 160 25.89 6.89 -49.69
CA LEU A 160 26.71 5.80 -49.15
C LEU A 160 28.18 6.06 -49.52
N SER A 161 28.99 6.43 -48.54
CA SER A 161 30.37 6.92 -48.73
C SER A 161 31.45 5.85 -48.50
N GLY A 162 31.17 4.82 -47.70
CA GLY A 162 32.19 3.88 -47.25
C GLY A 162 31.66 2.53 -46.74
N SER A 163 32.51 1.84 -45.99
CA SER A 163 32.24 0.54 -45.38
C SER A 163 32.06 0.72 -43.86
N GLY A 164 30.87 0.45 -43.34
CA GLY A 164 30.50 0.71 -41.95
C GLY A 164 29.69 2.00 -41.74
N ASP A 165 29.20 2.62 -42.82
CA ASP A 165 28.33 3.81 -42.74
C ASP A 165 27.01 3.47 -42.02
N THR A 166 26.52 4.40 -41.20
CA THR A 166 25.29 4.26 -40.42
C THR A 166 24.35 5.42 -40.70
N VAL A 167 23.08 5.14 -41.03
CA VAL A 167 22.11 6.17 -41.42
C VAL A 167 20.79 5.98 -40.67
N THR A 168 20.45 6.95 -39.83
CA THR A 168 19.14 6.98 -39.13
C THR A 168 18.04 7.53 -40.03
N LYS A 169 16.90 6.85 -40.04
CA LYS A 169 15.63 7.27 -40.61
C LYS A 169 14.63 7.47 -39.47
N GLU A 170 14.30 8.74 -39.22
CA GLU A 170 13.13 9.13 -38.43
C GLU A 170 11.87 8.58 -39.10
N LEU A 171 11.08 7.79 -38.37
CA LEU A 171 9.77 7.29 -38.77
C LEU A 171 8.69 8.28 -38.35
N ARG A 172 7.61 8.36 -39.14
CA ARG A 172 6.46 9.20 -38.81
C ARG A 172 5.76 8.69 -37.55
N ASN A 173 5.40 9.61 -36.66
CA ASN A 173 4.74 9.31 -35.38
C ASN A 173 3.34 8.68 -35.58
N HIS A 174 3.10 7.51 -34.98
CA HIS A 174 1.84 6.75 -35.00
C HIS A 174 1.46 6.29 -33.56
N PRO A 175 0.96 7.21 -32.71
CA PRO A 175 0.69 6.94 -31.29
C PRO A 175 -0.67 6.28 -31.02
N ASP A 176 -1.63 6.33 -31.95
CA ASP A 176 -3.00 5.84 -31.72
C ASP A 176 -3.17 4.33 -31.98
N HIS A 177 -2.46 3.78 -32.97
CA HIS A 177 -2.50 2.36 -33.34
C HIS A 177 -1.23 1.90 -34.06
N PRO A 178 -0.86 0.60 -33.97
CA PRO A 178 0.23 0.04 -34.76
C PRO A 178 -0.10 0.08 -36.26
N VAL A 179 0.85 0.53 -37.08
CA VAL A 179 0.79 0.52 -38.55
C VAL A 179 1.83 -0.43 -39.13
N ARG A 180 1.57 -0.98 -40.31
CA ARG A 180 2.60 -1.76 -41.04
C ARG A 180 3.50 -0.81 -41.82
N VAL A 181 4.80 -1.08 -41.76
CA VAL A 181 5.83 -0.32 -42.44
C VAL A 181 6.62 -1.27 -43.33
N THR A 182 6.60 -0.99 -44.64
CA THR A 182 7.44 -1.66 -45.63
C THR A 182 8.51 -0.65 -46.08
N MET A 183 9.76 -0.95 -45.76
CA MET A 183 10.91 -0.09 -46.03
C MET A 183 11.88 -0.82 -46.98
N TRP A 184 12.36 -0.15 -48.03
CA TRP A 184 13.34 -0.74 -48.94
C TRP A 184 14.22 0.31 -49.64
N ILE A 185 15.36 -0.14 -50.15
CA ILE A 185 16.24 0.68 -50.99
C ILE A 185 15.79 0.51 -52.45
N GLN A 186 15.46 1.60 -53.14
CA GLN A 186 14.86 1.56 -54.48
C GLN A 186 15.77 0.89 -55.52
N GLU A 187 17.07 1.13 -55.43
CA GLU A 187 18.11 0.62 -56.32
C GLU A 187 18.41 -0.87 -56.05
N TYR A 188 18.04 -1.38 -54.87
CA TYR A 188 18.27 -2.76 -54.44
C TYR A 188 16.99 -3.35 -53.83
N PRO A 189 15.97 -3.75 -54.65
CA PRO A 189 14.66 -4.15 -54.14
C PRO A 189 14.66 -5.31 -53.14
N ASP A 190 15.65 -6.22 -53.24
CA ASP A 190 15.85 -7.31 -52.29
C ASP A 190 16.25 -6.83 -50.88
N SER A 191 16.77 -5.61 -50.75
CA SER A 191 16.97 -4.91 -49.47
C SER A 191 15.67 -4.28 -48.97
N ARG A 192 14.72 -5.16 -48.59
CA ARG A 192 13.41 -4.81 -48.03
C ARG A 192 13.17 -5.41 -46.65
N TRP A 193 12.56 -4.60 -45.78
CA TRP A 193 12.08 -4.95 -44.44
C TRP A 193 10.59 -4.65 -44.32
N THR A 194 9.85 -5.52 -43.63
CA THR A 194 8.41 -5.35 -43.37
C THR A 194 8.16 -5.61 -41.89
N PHE A 195 7.74 -4.57 -41.17
CA PHE A 195 7.61 -4.56 -39.71
C PHE A 195 6.34 -3.84 -39.27
N GLU A 196 5.99 -3.95 -37.99
CA GLU A 196 4.91 -3.15 -37.39
C GLU A 196 5.55 -2.04 -36.55
N HIS A 197 5.02 -0.83 -36.65
CA HIS A 197 5.53 0.36 -35.97
C HIS A 197 4.44 0.97 -35.11
N HIS A 198 4.77 1.25 -33.85
CA HIS A 198 3.89 1.93 -32.92
C HIS A 198 4.70 2.85 -32.01
N SER A 199 4.48 4.15 -32.17
CA SER A 199 5.26 5.17 -31.48
C SER A 199 4.82 5.27 -30.03
N ILE A 200 5.71 4.95 -29.08
CA ILE A 200 5.39 5.17 -27.67
C ILE A 200 5.39 6.66 -27.35
N ALA A 201 4.64 7.07 -26.33
CA ALA A 201 4.36 8.48 -26.10
C ALA A 201 5.58 9.32 -25.67
N THR A 202 6.71 8.71 -25.26
CA THR A 202 7.97 9.43 -24.99
C THR A 202 8.74 9.82 -26.25
N THR A 203 8.48 9.21 -27.41
CA THR A 203 9.04 9.64 -28.71
C THR A 203 8.08 10.53 -29.51
N SER A 204 6.88 10.79 -28.99
CA SER A 204 5.88 11.67 -29.61
C SER A 204 6.18 13.17 -29.39
N GLU A 205 5.64 14.02 -30.26
CA GLU A 205 5.71 15.48 -30.09
C GLU A 205 5.14 15.93 -28.73
N LEU A 206 5.84 16.87 -28.08
CA LEU A 206 5.41 17.40 -26.79
C LEU A 206 4.11 18.22 -26.95
N PRO A 207 3.11 18.07 -26.05
CA PRO A 207 1.82 18.79 -26.11
C PRO A 207 1.92 20.28 -25.71
N PHE A 208 3.11 20.88 -25.87
CA PHE A 208 3.47 22.26 -25.64
C PHE A 208 4.68 22.59 -26.52
N ALA A 209 4.78 23.81 -27.04
CA ALA A 209 5.92 24.22 -27.85
C ALA A 209 7.23 24.10 -27.04
N PRO A 210 8.38 23.69 -27.63
CA PRO A 210 9.64 23.37 -26.95
C PRO A 210 10.33 24.62 -26.36
N THR A 211 9.68 25.21 -25.35
CA THR A 211 9.98 26.49 -24.75
C THR A 211 9.58 26.46 -23.28
N TRP A 212 10.44 26.97 -22.41
CA TRP A 212 10.20 26.93 -20.96
C TRP A 212 8.85 27.54 -20.52
N PRO A 213 8.37 28.68 -21.07
CA PRO A 213 7.08 29.26 -20.65
C PRO A 213 5.86 28.42 -21.07
N SER A 214 5.92 27.72 -22.21
CA SER A 214 4.83 26.84 -22.65
C SER A 214 4.73 25.62 -21.75
N PHE A 215 5.87 24.96 -21.48
CA PHE A 215 5.97 23.89 -20.48
C PHE A 215 5.46 24.35 -19.10
N LEU A 216 5.96 25.47 -18.57
CA LEU A 216 5.64 25.93 -17.22
C LEU A 216 4.15 26.29 -17.07
N SER A 217 3.52 26.81 -18.13
CA SER A 217 2.07 27.08 -18.14
C SER A 217 1.25 25.79 -18.23
N TRP A 218 1.65 24.86 -19.09
CA TRP A 218 1.00 23.57 -19.28
C TRP A 218 1.07 22.70 -18.01
N PHE A 219 2.25 22.63 -17.40
CA PHE A 219 2.53 21.91 -16.15
C PHE A 219 1.92 22.65 -14.95
N GLY A 220 2.06 23.97 -14.87
CA GLY A 220 1.50 24.78 -13.79
C GLY A 220 -0.01 24.63 -13.65
N LEU A 221 -0.76 24.65 -14.76
CA LEU A 221 -2.21 24.42 -14.71
C LEU A 221 -2.58 22.97 -14.35
N ARG A 222 -1.92 21.97 -14.94
CA ARG A 222 -2.28 20.54 -14.78
C ARG A 222 -1.78 19.90 -13.48
N PHE A 223 -0.59 20.29 -13.01
CA PHE A 223 0.00 19.80 -11.76
C PHE A 223 -0.26 20.77 -10.61
N LEU A 224 0.27 22.00 -10.65
CA LEU A 224 0.17 22.93 -9.51
C LEU A 224 -1.28 23.34 -9.24
N GLY A 225 -2.07 23.63 -10.28
CA GLY A 225 -3.50 23.95 -10.17
C GLY A 225 -4.30 22.81 -9.51
N LEU A 226 -4.07 21.57 -9.95
CA LEU A 226 -4.71 20.40 -9.35
C LEU A 226 -4.25 20.18 -7.90
N THR A 227 -2.95 20.32 -7.57
CA THR A 227 -2.50 20.16 -6.19
C THR A 227 -2.99 21.27 -5.27
N ALA A 228 -3.06 22.52 -5.74
CA ALA A 228 -3.45 23.68 -4.94
C ALA A 228 -4.92 23.61 -4.50
N VAL A 229 -5.81 23.08 -5.35
CA VAL A 229 -7.22 22.85 -5.01
C VAL A 229 -7.44 21.48 -4.37
N GLY A 230 -6.76 20.46 -4.88
CA GLY A 230 -6.93 19.06 -4.46
C GLY A 230 -6.39 18.76 -3.07
N VAL A 231 -5.26 19.35 -2.64
CA VAL A 231 -4.69 19.10 -1.31
C VAL A 231 -5.59 19.58 -0.17
N PRO A 232 -6.16 20.81 -0.20
CA PRO A 232 -7.18 21.23 0.77
C PRO A 232 -8.42 20.32 0.77
N LEU A 233 -8.92 19.92 -0.40
CA LEU A 233 -10.06 19.01 -0.51
C LEU A 233 -9.74 17.62 0.05
N ALA A 234 -8.54 17.09 -0.18
CA ALA A 234 -8.04 15.84 0.38
C ALA A 234 -7.95 15.88 1.90
N ILE A 235 -7.46 16.97 2.50
CA ILE A 235 -7.41 17.16 3.95
C ILE A 235 -8.84 17.15 4.53
N GLY A 236 -9.78 17.90 3.94
CA GLY A 236 -11.19 17.91 4.36
C GLY A 236 -11.87 16.54 4.20
N ALA A 237 -11.57 15.83 3.10
CA ALA A 237 -12.07 14.49 2.86
C ALA A 237 -11.49 13.46 3.86
N ALA A 238 -10.22 13.60 4.26
CA ALA A 238 -9.59 12.75 5.27
C ALA A 238 -10.22 12.92 6.65
N VAL A 239 -10.42 14.16 7.10
CA VAL A 239 -11.14 14.47 8.35
C VAL A 239 -12.53 13.84 8.35
N LYS A 240 -13.32 14.06 7.28
CA LYS A 240 -14.66 13.48 7.12
C LYS A 240 -14.65 11.94 7.04
N SER A 241 -13.60 11.36 6.45
CA SER A 241 -13.42 9.90 6.38
C SER A 241 -13.18 9.31 7.78
N ILE A 242 -12.44 10.00 8.64
CA ILE A 242 -12.22 9.60 10.04
C ILE A 242 -13.46 9.88 10.89
N GLU A 243 -14.22 10.94 10.63
CA GLU A 243 -15.53 11.14 11.27
C GLU A 243 -16.54 10.04 10.92
N THR A 244 -16.34 9.35 9.79
CA THR A 244 -17.13 8.18 9.37
C THR A 244 -16.56 6.86 9.93
N ALA A 245 -15.25 6.63 9.83
CA ALA A 245 -14.60 5.38 10.22
C ALA A 245 -14.17 5.31 11.71
N LYS A 246 -14.23 6.45 12.42
CA LYS A 246 -13.89 6.71 13.83
C LYS A 246 -12.45 6.41 14.28
N ALA A 247 -11.63 5.76 13.45
CA ALA A 247 -10.21 5.49 13.70
C ALA A 247 -9.40 5.61 12.39
N PRO A 248 -8.10 5.92 12.43
CA PRO A 248 -7.23 5.96 11.24
C PRO A 248 -6.95 4.56 10.67
N PRO A 249 -6.49 4.44 9.41
CA PRO A 249 -6.12 3.16 8.80
C PRO A 249 -4.90 2.47 9.45
N GLY A 250 -4.12 3.20 10.26
CA GLY A 250 -3.04 2.64 11.07
C GLY A 250 -1.84 2.12 10.26
N LYS A 251 -1.63 2.67 9.07
CA LYS A 251 -0.37 2.61 8.30
C LYS A 251 0.09 4.05 8.08
N SER A 252 1.40 4.30 8.23
CA SER A 252 1.96 5.63 8.02
C SER A 252 1.99 6.00 6.55
N ALA A 253 1.98 7.30 6.23
CA ALA A 253 2.13 7.82 4.88
C ALA A 253 3.36 7.23 4.18
N MET A 254 4.47 7.07 4.91
CA MET A 254 5.70 6.45 4.41
C MET A 254 5.51 4.99 3.96
N TRP A 255 4.63 4.20 4.60
CA TRP A 255 4.32 2.85 4.14
C TRP A 255 3.65 2.85 2.76
N TYR A 256 2.74 3.81 2.52
CA TYR A 256 2.13 4.01 1.22
C TYR A 256 3.10 4.54 0.17
N VAL A 257 4.06 5.40 0.55
CA VAL A 257 5.14 5.85 -0.34
C VAL A 257 6.04 4.67 -0.77
N VAL A 258 6.44 3.79 0.16
CA VAL A 258 7.27 2.62 -0.15
C VAL A 258 6.51 1.61 -1.01
N MET A 259 5.30 1.20 -0.59
CA MET A 259 4.50 0.21 -1.34
C MET A 259 4.03 0.75 -2.70
N GLY A 260 3.61 2.01 -2.75
CA GLY A 260 3.22 2.69 -3.98
C GLY A 260 4.41 2.89 -4.92
N GLY A 261 5.56 3.30 -4.40
CA GLY A 261 6.80 3.43 -5.17
C GLY A 261 7.26 2.09 -5.77
N MET A 262 7.20 1.01 -5.00
CA MET A 262 7.54 -0.33 -5.48
C MET A 262 6.54 -0.84 -6.53
N ALA A 263 5.23 -0.61 -6.34
CA ALA A 263 4.21 -0.94 -7.33
C ALA A 263 4.37 -0.13 -8.63
N SER A 264 4.64 1.17 -8.53
CA SER A 264 4.93 2.04 -9.67
C SER A 264 6.21 1.63 -10.40
N TYR A 265 7.26 1.22 -9.69
CA TYR A 265 8.49 0.70 -10.28
C TYR A 265 8.23 -0.60 -11.06
N MET A 266 7.49 -1.56 -10.48
CA MET A 266 7.07 -2.76 -11.20
C MET A 266 6.20 -2.44 -12.42
N GLY A 267 5.28 -1.46 -12.31
CA GLY A 267 4.46 -1.00 -13.42
C GLY A 267 5.28 -0.38 -14.56
N LEU A 268 6.22 0.50 -14.22
CA LEU A 268 7.17 1.08 -15.18
C LEU A 268 8.09 0.04 -15.82
N TYR A 269 8.44 -1.04 -15.11
CA TYR A 269 9.29 -2.11 -15.63
C TYR A 269 8.55 -3.04 -16.60
N PHE A 270 7.36 -3.53 -16.21
CA PHE A 270 6.59 -4.52 -16.99
C PHE A 270 5.63 -3.93 -18.03
N TRP A 271 5.16 -2.70 -17.84
CA TRP A 271 4.17 -2.03 -18.70
C TRP A 271 4.66 -0.64 -19.16
N TYR A 272 5.96 -0.51 -19.47
CA TYR A 272 6.58 0.79 -19.76
C TYR A 272 5.82 1.63 -20.80
N GLY A 273 5.54 1.09 -21.99
CA GLY A 273 4.86 1.83 -23.07
C GLY A 273 3.47 2.33 -22.67
N GLU A 274 2.69 1.50 -21.96
CA GLU A 274 1.37 1.84 -21.43
C GLU A 274 1.46 2.93 -20.36
N VAL A 275 2.42 2.82 -19.42
CA VAL A 275 2.61 3.82 -18.35
C VAL A 275 3.20 5.13 -18.90
N ALA A 276 4.01 5.08 -19.96
CA ALA A 276 4.47 6.25 -20.70
C ALA A 276 3.29 6.94 -21.43
N GLY A 277 2.49 6.16 -22.16
CA GLY A 277 1.24 6.63 -22.79
C GLY A 277 0.30 7.28 -21.78
N LEU A 278 0.12 6.66 -20.63
CA LEU A 278 -0.66 7.16 -19.50
C LEU A 278 -0.10 8.49 -18.94
N LEU A 279 1.20 8.61 -18.72
CA LEU A 279 1.79 9.83 -18.15
C LEU A 279 1.75 11.03 -19.12
N VAL A 280 1.82 10.78 -20.44
CA VAL A 280 1.74 11.83 -21.46
C VAL A 280 0.30 12.24 -21.75
N SER A 281 -0.64 11.27 -21.83
CA SER A 281 -2.07 11.55 -22.05
C SER A 281 -2.78 12.11 -20.81
N ALA A 282 -2.36 11.68 -19.61
CA ALA A 282 -2.93 12.09 -18.34
C ALA A 282 -1.88 12.71 -17.36
N PRO A 283 -1.25 13.87 -17.69
CA PRO A 283 -0.23 14.50 -16.83
C PRO A 283 -0.71 14.90 -15.44
N TRP A 284 -2.03 15.09 -15.30
CA TRP A 284 -2.69 15.38 -14.03
C TRP A 284 -2.54 14.23 -13.02
N LEU A 285 -2.21 13.01 -13.43
CA LEU A 285 -1.93 11.87 -12.55
C LEU A 285 -0.82 12.16 -11.54
N MET A 286 0.21 12.91 -11.94
CA MET A 286 1.28 13.34 -11.03
C MET A 286 0.72 14.24 -9.91
N GLY A 287 -0.21 15.15 -10.25
CA GLY A 287 -0.90 15.99 -9.28
C GLY A 287 -1.85 15.18 -8.40
N ALA A 288 -2.60 14.25 -8.99
CA ALA A 288 -3.48 13.33 -8.28
C ALA A 288 -2.72 12.45 -7.27
N ALA A 289 -1.52 11.97 -7.61
CA ALA A 289 -0.66 11.22 -6.69
C ALA A 289 -0.28 12.06 -5.45
N VAL A 290 0.09 13.34 -5.63
CA VAL A 290 0.35 14.26 -4.51
C VAL A 290 -0.91 14.50 -3.67
N VAL A 291 -2.08 14.63 -4.30
CA VAL A 291 -3.37 14.78 -3.61
C VAL A 291 -3.73 13.51 -2.80
N VAL A 292 -3.46 12.32 -3.32
CA VAL A 292 -3.64 11.04 -2.61
C VAL A 292 -2.67 10.92 -1.43
N LEU A 293 -1.39 11.29 -1.62
CA LEU A 293 -0.42 11.30 -0.51
C LEU A 293 -0.81 12.31 0.58
N ALA A 294 -1.36 13.47 0.21
CA ALA A 294 -1.90 14.43 1.16
C ALA A 294 -3.12 13.89 1.92
N TYR A 295 -4.05 13.20 1.25
CA TYR A 295 -5.17 12.50 1.89
C TYR A 295 -4.67 11.47 2.91
N LEU A 296 -3.72 10.60 2.53
CA LEU A 296 -3.15 9.56 3.39
C LEU A 296 -2.38 10.15 4.59
N THR A 297 -1.64 11.24 4.38
CA THR A 297 -0.92 11.94 5.47
C THR A 297 -1.88 12.65 6.42
N ALA A 298 -2.99 13.20 5.91
CA ALA A 298 -4.05 13.76 6.74
C ALA A 298 -4.82 12.67 7.52
N LEU A 299 -4.98 11.46 6.95
CA LEU A 299 -5.53 10.31 7.67
C LEU A 299 -4.63 9.81 8.80
N GLU A 300 -3.30 9.89 8.66
CA GLU A 300 -2.36 9.52 9.73
C GLU A 300 -2.37 10.52 10.89
N LYS A 301 -2.48 11.82 10.59
CA LYS A 301 -2.34 12.89 11.59
C LYS A 301 -3.56 13.09 12.50
N VAL A 302 -4.74 12.58 12.13
CA VAL A 302 -5.99 12.79 12.88
C VAL A 302 -6.41 11.50 13.58
N ASP A 303 -5.77 11.20 14.71
CA ASP A 303 -6.31 10.20 15.64
C ASP A 303 -7.32 10.85 16.60
N ARG A 304 -8.41 10.13 16.89
CA ARG A 304 -9.41 10.48 17.92
C ARG A 304 -9.62 9.33 18.92
N THR A 305 -8.92 8.22 18.77
CA THR A 305 -9.09 7.02 19.61
C THR A 305 -8.45 7.21 20.99
N LYS A 306 -9.17 6.78 22.03
CA LYS A 306 -8.65 6.56 23.39
C LYS A 306 -8.29 5.08 23.55
N LYS A 307 -7.52 4.75 24.57
CA LYS A 307 -7.34 3.39 25.07
C LYS A 307 -8.20 3.17 26.31
N LEU A 308 -9.04 2.14 26.26
CA LEU A 308 -9.85 1.65 27.38
C LEU A 308 -9.31 0.30 27.84
N ARG A 309 -8.94 0.20 29.11
CA ARG A 309 -8.48 -1.04 29.74
C ARG A 309 -9.64 -1.71 30.46
N LEU A 310 -10.07 -2.86 29.94
CA LEU A 310 -11.10 -3.70 30.50
C LEU A 310 -10.45 -4.70 31.47
N GLU A 311 -10.91 -4.76 32.71
CA GLU A 311 -10.41 -5.70 33.71
C GLU A 311 -11.53 -6.42 34.46
N SER A 312 -11.26 -7.67 34.84
CA SER A 312 -12.02 -8.37 35.88
C SER A 312 -11.07 -9.01 36.90
N LEU A 313 -11.56 -9.16 38.12
CA LEU A 313 -10.83 -9.70 39.27
C LEU A 313 -11.48 -11.03 39.62
N GLN A 314 -10.72 -12.11 39.58
CA GLN A 314 -11.18 -13.40 40.06
C GLN A 314 -10.86 -13.49 41.54
N THR A 315 -11.88 -13.70 42.35
CA THR A 315 -11.78 -13.59 43.82
C THR A 315 -12.06 -14.92 44.53
N ILE A 316 -11.16 -15.28 45.43
CA ILE A 316 -11.25 -16.51 46.23
C ILE A 316 -11.58 -16.17 47.68
N ALA A 317 -12.39 -17.02 48.31
CA ALA A 317 -12.74 -16.90 49.72
C ALA A 317 -11.57 -17.39 50.60
N VAL A 318 -10.79 -16.45 51.14
CA VAL A 318 -9.67 -16.73 52.05
C VAL A 318 -10.09 -16.45 53.49
N GLU A 319 -9.74 -17.34 54.42
CA GLU A 319 -10.00 -17.13 55.84
C GLU A 319 -8.97 -16.16 56.44
N ASN A 320 -9.43 -15.01 56.92
CA ASN A 320 -8.56 -14.00 57.52
C ASN A 320 -8.11 -14.41 58.95
N PRO A 321 -7.11 -13.73 59.55
CA PRO A 321 -6.61 -14.05 60.90
C PRO A 321 -7.63 -13.92 62.05
N LEU A 322 -8.87 -13.52 61.77
CA LEU A 322 -9.98 -13.41 62.72
C LEU A 322 -11.05 -14.51 62.52
N GLY A 323 -10.76 -15.54 61.73
CA GLY A 323 -11.68 -16.66 61.47
C GLY A 323 -12.88 -16.27 60.62
N LYS A 324 -12.68 -15.35 59.66
CA LYS A 324 -13.74 -14.87 58.76
C LYS A 324 -13.30 -14.97 57.30
N SER A 325 -14.17 -15.52 56.47
CA SER A 325 -14.02 -15.49 55.02
C SER A 325 -14.03 -14.05 54.50
N VAL A 326 -12.98 -13.67 53.79
CA VAL A 326 -12.82 -12.39 53.08
C VAL A 326 -12.43 -12.70 51.63
N PRO A 327 -12.96 -11.98 50.62
CA PRO A 327 -12.51 -12.16 49.24
C PRO A 327 -11.08 -11.62 49.07
N ASP A 328 -10.16 -12.49 48.65
CA ASP A 328 -8.81 -12.14 48.20
C ASP A 328 -8.73 -12.29 46.67
N ILE A 329 -7.74 -11.65 46.04
CA ILE A 329 -7.62 -11.60 44.57
C ILE A 329 -6.67 -12.73 44.10
N GLU A 330 -7.20 -13.74 43.42
CA GLU A 330 -6.40 -14.83 42.85
C GLU A 330 -5.72 -14.37 41.55
N HIS A 331 -6.49 -13.78 40.63
CA HIS A 331 -6.00 -13.33 39.32
C HIS A 331 -6.72 -12.08 38.81
N GLU A 332 -5.98 -11.19 38.16
CA GLU A 332 -6.49 -10.02 37.43
C GLU A 332 -6.39 -10.28 35.92
N LEU A 333 -7.52 -10.44 35.24
CA LEU A 333 -7.58 -10.52 33.78
C LEU A 333 -7.76 -9.11 33.21
N GLY A 334 -6.85 -8.67 32.34
CA GLY A 334 -6.89 -7.33 31.73
C GLY A 334 -6.66 -7.35 30.22
N ASN A 335 -7.49 -6.63 29.47
CA ASN A 335 -7.35 -6.42 28.02
C ASN A 335 -7.54 -4.94 27.64
N THR A 336 -6.61 -4.38 26.88
CA THR A 336 -6.66 -2.98 26.43
C THR A 336 -7.20 -2.87 25.00
N PHE A 337 -8.28 -2.13 24.82
CA PHE A 337 -8.95 -1.89 23.54
C PHE A 337 -8.84 -0.41 23.13
N ASN A 338 -8.91 -0.14 21.82
CA ASN A 338 -8.98 1.24 21.30
C ASN A 338 -10.44 1.60 21.08
N VAL A 339 -10.88 2.74 21.57
CA VAL A 339 -12.29 3.17 21.59
C VAL A 339 -12.47 4.63 21.18
N VAL A 340 -13.67 4.99 20.77
CA VAL A 340 -14.17 6.38 20.72
C VAL A 340 -15.48 6.41 21.46
N GLU A 341 -15.70 7.50 22.18
CA GLU A 341 -16.88 7.78 22.96
C GLU A 341 -17.57 9.01 22.36
N GLU A 342 -18.83 8.85 21.97
CA GLU A 342 -19.62 9.86 21.25
C GLU A 342 -21.09 9.67 21.66
N ASP A 343 -21.78 10.76 22.01
CA ASP A 343 -23.19 10.78 22.43
C ASP A 343 -23.62 9.74 23.50
N GLY A 344 -22.69 9.32 24.36
CA GLY A 344 -22.94 8.30 25.39
C GLY A 344 -22.84 6.86 24.89
N VAL A 345 -22.12 6.60 23.79
CA VAL A 345 -21.86 5.26 23.26
C VAL A 345 -20.35 5.05 23.10
N ILE A 346 -19.82 3.96 23.66
CA ILE A 346 -18.45 3.49 23.41
C ILE A 346 -18.48 2.61 22.15
N SER A 347 -17.65 2.94 21.16
CA SER A 347 -17.39 2.13 19.97
C SER A 347 -16.00 1.50 20.04
N PHE A 348 -15.90 0.18 19.80
CA PHE A 348 -14.67 -0.60 19.89
C PHE A 348 -13.98 -0.78 18.53
N PHE A 349 -12.65 -0.64 18.50
CA PHE A 349 -11.86 -0.70 17.26
C PHE A 349 -10.58 -1.53 17.36
N LYS A 350 -10.33 -2.29 16.30
CA LYS A 350 -8.99 -2.81 15.97
C LYS A 350 -8.19 -1.72 15.24
N ALA A 351 -7.29 -1.06 15.97
CA ALA A 351 -6.31 -0.12 15.40
C ALA A 351 -5.33 -0.85 14.45
N GLY A 352 -4.54 -0.10 13.66
CA GLY A 352 -3.53 -0.69 12.76
C GLY A 352 -4.08 -1.37 11.49
N SER A 353 -5.40 -1.32 11.25
CA SER A 353 -6.08 -2.16 10.26
C SER A 353 -6.81 -1.38 9.16
N LEU A 354 -6.12 -1.21 8.03
CA LEU A 354 -6.69 -0.66 6.78
C LEU A 354 -7.98 -1.39 6.34
N LYS A 355 -8.07 -2.71 6.52
CA LYS A 355 -9.30 -3.48 6.23
C LYS A 355 -10.48 -2.95 7.06
N GLN A 356 -10.30 -2.76 8.37
CA GLN A 356 -11.34 -2.25 9.26
C GLN A 356 -11.72 -0.79 8.96
N PHE A 357 -10.76 0.05 8.59
CA PHE A 357 -11.01 1.41 8.13
C PHE A 357 -11.92 1.44 6.89
N LEU A 358 -11.58 0.67 5.85
CA LEU A 358 -12.37 0.61 4.61
C LEU A 358 -13.78 0.04 4.83
N ILE A 359 -13.93 -0.96 5.70
CA ILE A 359 -15.23 -1.56 6.05
C ILE A 359 -16.19 -0.53 6.66
N ARG A 360 -15.70 0.31 7.58
CA ARG A 360 -16.53 1.37 8.20
C ARG A 360 -16.74 2.56 7.26
N LEU A 361 -15.75 2.91 6.43
CA LEU A 361 -15.90 3.95 5.41
C LEU A 361 -16.96 3.60 4.35
N ALA A 362 -17.14 2.30 4.06
CA ALA A 362 -18.23 1.78 3.23
C ALA A 362 -19.61 1.83 3.93
N GLY A 363 -19.64 1.96 5.26
CA GLY A 363 -20.84 2.22 6.06
C GLY A 363 -21.20 1.16 7.11
N ALA A 364 -20.35 0.16 7.39
CA ALA A 364 -20.60 -0.80 8.46
C ALA A 364 -20.48 -0.13 9.84
N LYS A 365 -21.40 -0.43 10.76
CA LYS A 365 -21.35 0.07 12.14
C LYS A 365 -20.19 -0.57 12.90
N PRO A 366 -19.50 0.17 13.79
CA PRO A 366 -18.60 -0.45 14.75
C PRO A 366 -19.39 -1.27 15.78
N ALA A 367 -18.70 -2.19 16.44
CA ALA A 367 -19.23 -2.85 17.62
C ALA A 367 -19.29 -1.82 18.76
N SER A 368 -20.46 -1.59 19.35
CA SER A 368 -20.68 -0.47 20.27
C SER A 368 -21.60 -0.81 21.44
N ILE A 369 -21.39 -0.14 22.58
CA ILE A 369 -22.11 -0.35 23.84
C ILE A 369 -22.54 0.99 24.43
N ASP A 370 -23.76 1.04 24.96
CA ASP A 370 -24.32 2.21 25.65
C ASP A 370 -23.59 2.47 26.98
N VAL A 371 -23.23 3.74 27.23
CA VAL A 371 -22.47 4.19 28.41
C VAL A 371 -23.37 4.52 29.59
N SER A 372 -24.66 4.79 29.36
CA SER A 372 -25.56 5.43 30.35
C SER A 372 -25.75 4.63 31.65
N GLY A 373 -25.44 3.32 31.66
CA GLY A 373 -25.43 2.47 32.85
C GLY A 373 -24.04 2.12 33.43
N LEU A 374 -22.93 2.59 32.84
CA LEU A 374 -21.57 2.15 33.21
C LEU A 374 -21.01 2.89 34.44
N THR A 375 -21.42 2.46 35.63
CA THR A 375 -21.02 3.04 36.93
C THR A 375 -19.57 2.74 37.34
N SER A 376 -18.99 1.61 36.91
CA SER A 376 -17.68 1.11 37.38
C SER A 376 -16.44 1.76 36.75
N ARG A 377 -16.59 2.89 36.03
CA ARG A 377 -15.51 3.54 35.28
C ARG A 377 -14.57 4.36 36.18
N VAL A 378 -13.26 4.16 36.03
CA VAL A 378 -12.21 4.90 36.73
C VAL A 378 -11.20 5.47 35.72
N ARG A 379 -10.75 6.71 35.92
CA ARG A 379 -9.61 7.26 35.14
C ARG A 379 -8.33 6.57 35.54
N TYR A 380 -7.52 6.15 34.57
CA TYR A 380 -6.27 5.44 34.82
C TYR A 380 -5.06 6.31 34.44
N SER A 381 -3.91 6.01 35.04
CA SER A 381 -2.65 6.68 34.74
C SER A 381 -1.62 5.58 34.47
N GLY A 382 -1.46 5.23 33.19
CA GLY A 382 -0.70 4.06 32.77
C GLY A 382 -0.75 3.85 31.25
N ASP A 383 -0.88 2.60 30.81
CA ASP A 383 -0.88 2.21 29.39
C ASP A 383 -2.17 2.56 28.63
N ALA A 384 -3.22 2.94 29.35
CA ALA A 384 -4.55 3.31 28.88
C ALA A 384 -5.09 4.55 29.61
N ASP A 385 -6.00 5.30 28.96
CA ASP A 385 -6.57 6.55 29.46
C ASP A 385 -7.66 6.30 30.53
N GLU A 386 -8.44 5.24 30.34
CA GLU A 386 -9.61 4.91 31.15
C GLU A 386 -9.65 3.40 31.43
N LYS A 387 -10.26 3.03 32.57
CA LYS A 387 -10.31 1.66 33.08
C LYS A 387 -11.72 1.32 33.56
N LEU A 388 -12.20 0.12 33.24
CA LEU A 388 -13.56 -0.34 33.55
C LEU A 388 -13.52 -1.74 34.17
N TYR A 389 -14.29 -1.94 35.23
CA TYR A 389 -14.38 -3.23 35.92
C TYR A 389 -15.59 -4.05 35.45
N ILE A 390 -15.32 -5.32 35.15
CA ILE A 390 -16.21 -6.30 34.52
C ILE A 390 -16.54 -7.42 35.52
N ASP A 391 -17.78 -7.89 35.52
CA ASP A 391 -18.27 -8.85 36.50
C ASP A 391 -17.62 -10.23 36.33
N GLU A 392 -17.32 -10.91 37.43
CA GLU A 392 -16.71 -12.25 37.39
C GLU A 392 -17.70 -13.28 36.81
N GLU A 393 -18.99 -13.18 37.15
CA GLU A 393 -20.04 -14.03 36.57
C GLU A 393 -20.29 -13.78 35.07
N SER A 394 -19.80 -12.67 34.52
CA SER A 394 -19.93 -12.35 33.09
C SER A 394 -18.85 -13.01 32.21
N ILE A 395 -17.78 -13.52 32.82
CA ILE A 395 -16.64 -14.10 32.12
C ILE A 395 -17.06 -15.46 31.53
N ARG A 396 -17.44 -15.47 30.26
CA ARG A 396 -17.69 -16.71 29.52
C ARG A 396 -16.39 -17.31 28.99
N GLU A 397 -16.29 -18.62 29.15
CA GLU A 397 -15.27 -19.45 28.50
C GLU A 397 -15.61 -19.57 27.01
N ASP A 398 -14.61 -19.52 26.14
CA ASP A 398 -14.79 -19.61 24.69
C ASP A 398 -14.89 -21.08 24.24
N ASP A 399 -16.02 -21.46 23.63
CA ASP A 399 -16.34 -22.84 23.25
C ASP A 399 -15.30 -23.48 22.28
N GLU A 400 -14.53 -22.69 21.53
CA GLU A 400 -13.52 -23.19 20.58
C GLU A 400 -12.09 -23.16 21.15
N THR A 401 -11.78 -22.31 22.14
CA THR A 401 -10.41 -22.10 22.63
C THR A 401 -10.19 -22.32 24.12
N GLY A 402 -11.25 -22.44 24.94
CA GLY A 402 -11.14 -22.53 26.40
C GLY A 402 -10.63 -21.24 27.08
N GLU A 403 -10.57 -20.12 26.34
CA GLU A 403 -10.10 -18.85 26.89
C GLU A 403 -11.27 -18.10 27.55
N LYS A 404 -11.12 -17.76 28.83
CA LYS A 404 -12.01 -16.84 29.56
C LYS A 404 -12.00 -15.44 28.92
N LYS A 405 -13.06 -15.04 28.20
CA LYS A 405 -13.13 -13.77 27.45
C LYS A 405 -14.00 -12.73 28.16
N LEU A 406 -13.39 -11.58 28.46
CA LEU A 406 -14.01 -10.42 29.14
C LEU A 406 -15.07 -9.67 28.31
N LEU A 407 -15.15 -9.91 27.00
CA LEU A 407 -16.00 -9.17 26.07
C LEU A 407 -16.27 -10.01 24.82
N LYS A 408 -17.56 -10.22 24.46
CA LYS A 408 -17.91 -10.87 23.19
C LYS A 408 -17.92 -9.84 22.07
N LEU A 409 -16.77 -9.65 21.42
CA LEU A 409 -16.53 -8.59 20.43
C LEU A 409 -16.47 -9.13 18.99
N THR A 410 -17.55 -8.92 18.23
CA THR A 410 -17.59 -9.18 16.78
C THR A 410 -17.23 -7.91 16.01
N PHE A 411 -16.04 -7.85 15.43
CA PHE A 411 -15.67 -6.73 14.55
C PHE A 411 -16.44 -6.78 13.22
N PRO A 412 -16.83 -5.63 12.63
CA PRO A 412 -17.56 -5.60 11.37
C PRO A 412 -16.74 -6.23 10.23
N ALA A 413 -17.43 -6.93 9.33
CA ALA A 413 -16.81 -7.70 8.25
C ALA A 413 -17.34 -7.30 6.87
N LEU A 414 -16.52 -7.54 5.85
CA LEU A 414 -16.89 -7.40 4.44
C LEU A 414 -16.77 -8.78 3.78
N SER A 415 -17.88 -9.23 3.22
CA SER A 415 -17.97 -10.44 2.39
C SER A 415 -18.39 -10.06 0.98
N ILE A 416 -17.55 -10.33 -0.01
CA ILE A 416 -17.88 -10.15 -1.43
C ILE A 416 -18.43 -11.48 -1.93
N SER A 417 -19.68 -11.52 -2.39
CA SER A 417 -20.36 -12.75 -2.81
C SER A 417 -21.42 -12.48 -3.88
N ALA A 418 -21.58 -13.43 -4.81
CA ALA A 418 -22.66 -13.42 -5.78
C ALA A 418 -24.05 -13.65 -5.14
N SER A 419 -24.13 -14.20 -3.92
CA SER A 419 -25.39 -14.27 -3.16
C SER A 419 -26.01 -12.89 -2.90
N ASN A 420 -25.17 -11.85 -2.79
CA ASN A 420 -25.62 -10.49 -2.49
C ASN A 420 -26.34 -9.83 -3.68
N LEU A 421 -26.14 -10.35 -4.89
CA LEU A 421 -26.90 -10.02 -6.12
C LEU A 421 -28.29 -10.68 -6.17
N LYS A 422 -28.66 -11.46 -5.15
CA LYS A 422 -30.01 -11.98 -4.98
C LYS A 422 -30.79 -11.16 -3.95
N THR A 423 -32.10 -11.39 -3.92
CA THR A 423 -33.02 -10.97 -2.88
C THR A 423 -33.91 -12.16 -2.51
N THR A 424 -34.36 -12.23 -1.27
CA THR A 424 -35.31 -13.25 -0.83
C THR A 424 -36.72 -12.70 -1.04
N VAL A 425 -37.55 -13.42 -1.77
CA VAL A 425 -38.97 -13.09 -1.96
C VAL A 425 -39.79 -14.18 -1.27
N GLU A 426 -40.76 -13.78 -0.46
CA GLU A 426 -41.78 -14.70 0.03
C GLU A 426 -42.83 -14.90 -1.07
N GLU A 427 -42.86 -16.10 -1.64
CA GLU A 427 -43.84 -16.53 -2.63
C GLU A 427 -44.90 -17.39 -1.93
N SER A 428 -46.19 -17.08 -2.15
CA SER A 428 -47.29 -17.87 -1.58
C SER A 428 -47.41 -19.21 -2.29
N ALA A 429 -47.36 -20.31 -1.53
CA ALA A 429 -47.54 -21.65 -2.06
C ALA A 429 -49.04 -21.98 -2.26
N ASP A 430 -49.34 -22.88 -3.19
CA ASP A 430 -50.72 -23.33 -3.52
C ASP A 430 -51.45 -24.01 -2.34
N ASP A 431 -50.74 -24.38 -1.26
CA ASP A 431 -51.30 -24.95 -0.04
C ASP A 431 -51.64 -23.90 1.05
N GLY A 432 -51.31 -22.62 0.82
CA GLY A 432 -51.48 -21.52 1.77
C GLY A 432 -50.28 -21.24 2.68
N GLY A 433 -49.15 -21.95 2.51
CA GLY A 433 -47.88 -21.58 3.12
C GLY A 433 -47.18 -20.41 2.40
N THR A 434 -46.10 -19.89 3.00
CA THR A 434 -45.15 -19.02 2.31
C THR A 434 -43.81 -19.74 2.15
N THR A 435 -43.25 -19.69 0.94
CA THR A 435 -41.93 -20.25 0.61
C THR A 435 -40.97 -19.14 0.22
N THR A 436 -39.81 -19.08 0.88
CA THR A 436 -38.76 -18.11 0.57
C THR A 436 -37.95 -18.55 -0.65
N VAL A 437 -38.05 -17.80 -1.75
CA VAL A 437 -37.33 -18.06 -3.00
C VAL A 437 -36.23 -17.01 -3.19
N GLU A 438 -35.00 -17.45 -3.43
CA GLU A 438 -33.90 -16.56 -3.81
C GLU A 438 -34.03 -16.14 -5.29
N GLN A 439 -34.53 -14.92 -5.56
CA GLN A 439 -34.58 -14.35 -6.90
C GLN A 439 -33.39 -13.42 -7.15
N TRP A 440 -32.90 -13.36 -8.40
CA TRP A 440 -31.89 -12.39 -8.80
C TRP A 440 -32.44 -10.96 -8.73
N ASP A 441 -31.71 -10.09 -8.02
CA ASP A 441 -32.06 -8.69 -7.82
C ASP A 441 -31.73 -7.88 -9.09
N ARG A 442 -32.78 -7.45 -9.81
CA ARG A 442 -32.65 -6.76 -11.10
C ARG A 442 -32.03 -5.38 -10.97
N ASP A 443 -32.23 -4.69 -9.84
CA ASP A 443 -31.73 -3.34 -9.64
C ASP A 443 -30.24 -3.38 -9.28
N LYS A 444 -29.83 -4.35 -8.47
CA LYS A 444 -28.41 -4.66 -8.24
C LYS A 444 -27.70 -5.12 -9.51
N LEU A 445 -28.27 -6.08 -10.26
CA LEU A 445 -27.66 -6.57 -11.50
C LEU A 445 -27.53 -5.48 -12.57
N SER A 446 -28.58 -4.69 -12.79
CA SER A 446 -28.50 -3.57 -13.74
C SER A 446 -27.49 -2.51 -13.29
N THR A 447 -27.45 -2.16 -11.99
CA THR A 447 -26.41 -1.28 -11.43
C THR A 447 -25.00 -1.82 -11.66
N ALA A 448 -24.79 -3.13 -11.47
CA ALA A 448 -23.50 -3.77 -11.72
C ALA A 448 -23.13 -3.77 -13.22
N PHE A 449 -24.04 -4.13 -14.12
CA PHE A 449 -23.78 -4.16 -15.57
C PHE A 449 -23.59 -2.75 -16.18
N PHE A 450 -24.46 -1.79 -15.87
CA PHE A 450 -24.31 -0.41 -16.35
C PHE A 450 -23.10 0.26 -15.69
N GLY A 451 -22.86 0.02 -14.40
CA GLY A 451 -21.66 0.49 -13.70
C GLY A 451 -20.37 -0.06 -14.32
N PHE A 452 -20.36 -1.35 -14.68
CA PHE A 452 -19.23 -1.95 -15.41
C PHE A 452 -19.02 -1.33 -16.79
N GLY A 453 -20.07 -1.21 -17.60
CA GLY A 453 -19.98 -0.65 -18.95
C GLY A 453 -19.52 0.82 -18.95
N VAL A 454 -20.16 1.67 -18.14
CA VAL A 454 -19.81 3.09 -18.03
C VAL A 454 -18.44 3.29 -17.38
N GLY A 455 -18.14 2.55 -16.30
CA GLY A 455 -16.83 2.59 -15.65
C GLY A 455 -15.70 2.11 -16.55
N THR A 456 -15.96 1.12 -17.42
CA THR A 456 -15.00 0.66 -18.44
C THR A 456 -14.74 1.71 -19.50
N LEU A 457 -15.79 2.36 -20.04
CA LEU A 457 -15.63 3.41 -21.05
C LEU A 457 -14.91 4.65 -20.50
N ILE A 458 -15.30 5.13 -19.30
CA ILE A 458 -14.62 6.24 -18.63
C ILE A 458 -13.17 5.84 -18.34
N GLY A 459 -12.94 4.69 -17.72
CA GLY A 459 -11.60 4.23 -17.40
C GLY A 459 -10.72 4.04 -18.65
N ALA A 460 -11.27 3.58 -19.78
CA ALA A 460 -10.52 3.43 -21.03
C ALA A 460 -10.14 4.78 -21.65
N GLN A 461 -11.06 5.75 -21.67
CA GLN A 461 -10.79 7.11 -22.14
C GLN A 461 -9.72 7.83 -21.30
N VAL A 462 -9.54 7.41 -20.04
CA VAL A 462 -8.71 8.06 -19.03
C VAL A 462 -7.35 7.37 -18.85
N LEU A 463 -7.32 6.05 -19.05
CA LEU A 463 -6.14 5.20 -18.83
C LEU A 463 -5.57 4.63 -20.13
N GLY A 464 -5.98 5.18 -21.28
CA GLY A 464 -5.53 4.77 -22.62
C GLY A 464 -6.14 3.46 -23.14
N THR A 465 -6.32 2.45 -22.28
CA THR A 465 -6.72 1.10 -22.71
C THR A 465 -8.01 0.59 -22.09
N LEU A 466 -8.75 -0.20 -22.87
CA LEU A 466 -9.97 -0.89 -22.42
C LEU A 466 -9.69 -1.93 -21.31
N GLN A 467 -8.46 -2.44 -21.22
CA GLN A 467 -8.03 -3.36 -20.16
C GLN A 467 -7.94 -2.64 -18.81
N LEU A 468 -7.27 -1.49 -18.75
CA LEU A 468 -7.22 -0.64 -17.55
C LEU A 468 -8.61 -0.05 -17.25
N GLY A 469 -9.39 0.26 -18.28
CA GLY A 469 -10.80 0.63 -18.15
C GLY A 469 -11.62 -0.43 -17.42
N ALA A 470 -11.50 -1.70 -17.78
CA ALA A 470 -12.25 -2.79 -17.14
C ALA A 470 -11.98 -2.90 -15.63
N LEU A 471 -10.77 -2.56 -15.16
CA LEU A 471 -10.47 -2.50 -13.72
C LEU A 471 -11.27 -1.41 -13.00
N VAL A 472 -11.50 -0.26 -13.64
CA VAL A 472 -12.39 0.80 -13.13
C VAL A 472 -13.85 0.35 -13.17
N GLY A 473 -14.26 -0.31 -14.26
CA GLY A 473 -15.59 -0.93 -14.40
C GLY A 473 -15.92 -1.97 -13.32
N MET A 474 -14.92 -2.70 -12.81
CA MET A 474 -15.14 -3.67 -11.73
C MET A 474 -15.49 -3.02 -10.38
N LEU A 475 -15.21 -1.73 -10.15
CA LEU A 475 -15.46 -1.08 -8.85
C LEU A 475 -16.96 -1.04 -8.48
N PRO A 476 -17.89 -0.62 -9.37
CA PRO A 476 -19.33 -0.79 -9.16
C PRO A 476 -19.77 -2.25 -8.91
N VAL A 477 -19.22 -3.22 -9.66
CA VAL A 477 -19.57 -4.64 -9.52
C VAL A 477 -19.21 -5.15 -8.12
N LEU A 478 -17.98 -4.88 -7.68
CA LEU A 478 -17.49 -5.23 -6.35
C LEU A 478 -18.26 -4.51 -5.24
N TRP A 479 -18.71 -3.27 -5.47
CA TRP A 479 -19.53 -2.51 -4.52
C TRP A 479 -20.95 -3.09 -4.37
N VAL A 480 -21.57 -3.55 -5.45
CA VAL A 480 -22.88 -4.22 -5.39
C VAL A 480 -22.76 -5.62 -4.78
N MET A 481 -21.67 -6.34 -5.06
CA MET A 481 -21.39 -7.67 -4.47
C MET A 481 -20.90 -7.60 -3.02
N ALA A 482 -20.60 -6.41 -2.48
CA ALA A 482 -20.14 -6.22 -1.10
C ALA A 482 -21.32 -6.23 -0.11
N ASN A 483 -21.37 -7.27 0.74
CA ASN A 483 -22.19 -7.23 1.95
C ASN A 483 -21.33 -6.82 3.15
N LEU A 484 -21.88 -5.93 3.97
CA LEU A 484 -21.28 -5.39 5.18
C LEU A 484 -22.00 -5.97 6.38
N GLN A 485 -21.27 -6.73 7.20
CA GLN A 485 -21.75 -7.21 8.49
C GLN A 485 -21.38 -6.15 9.54
N ASP A 486 -22.38 -5.60 10.21
CA ASP A 486 -22.20 -4.67 11.33
C ASP A 486 -21.48 -5.37 12.50
N GLY A 487 -20.71 -4.61 13.27
CA GLY A 487 -20.08 -5.13 14.49
C GLY A 487 -21.08 -5.25 15.64
N SER A 488 -20.83 -6.18 16.56
CA SER A 488 -21.58 -6.33 17.80
C SER A 488 -20.63 -6.47 18.99
N ALA A 489 -21.02 -5.92 20.13
CA ALA A 489 -20.33 -6.08 21.40
C ALA A 489 -21.38 -6.32 22.50
N ASP A 490 -21.10 -7.30 23.36
CA ASP A 490 -21.93 -7.65 24.52
C ASP A 490 -21.03 -7.65 25.76
N LEU A 491 -21.46 -6.96 26.81
CA LEU A 491 -20.71 -6.68 28.03
C LEU A 491 -21.67 -6.54 29.22
N VAL A 492 -21.33 -7.19 30.33
CA VAL A 492 -21.96 -6.97 31.63
C VAL A 492 -20.92 -6.37 32.57
N THR A 493 -21.21 -5.20 33.14
CA THR A 493 -20.31 -4.53 34.10
C THR A 493 -20.39 -5.13 35.49
N ALA A 494 -19.27 -5.10 36.21
CA ALA A 494 -19.26 -5.39 37.63
C ALA A 494 -20.17 -4.39 38.37
N PRO A 495 -20.92 -4.84 39.40
CA PRO A 495 -21.66 -3.95 40.28
C PRO A 495 -20.78 -2.87 40.92
N ASP A 496 -21.34 -1.68 41.19
CA ASP A 496 -20.66 -0.52 41.79
C ASP A 496 -19.76 -0.88 42.98
N HIS A 497 -20.22 -1.81 43.82
CA HIS A 497 -19.54 -2.24 45.04
C HIS A 497 -18.26 -3.06 44.80
N ALA A 498 -18.02 -3.60 43.59
CA ALA A 498 -16.74 -4.23 43.25
C ALA A 498 -15.58 -3.20 43.26
N THR A 499 -15.84 -1.96 42.83
CA THR A 499 -14.84 -0.89 42.80
C THR A 499 -14.42 -0.47 44.21
N THR A 500 -15.39 -0.35 45.12
CA THR A 500 -15.16 -0.04 46.55
C THR A 500 -14.66 -1.25 47.33
N GLY A 501 -15.00 -2.47 46.90
CA GLY A 501 -14.42 -3.72 47.37
C GLY A 501 -12.91 -3.77 47.12
N LYS A 502 -12.46 -3.56 45.87
CA LYS A 502 -11.03 -3.49 45.53
C LYS A 502 -10.31 -2.37 46.29
N ALA A 503 -10.94 -1.19 46.39
CA ALA A 503 -10.35 -0.07 47.13
C ALA A 503 -10.14 -0.39 48.62
N ARG A 504 -11.10 -1.09 49.24
CA ARG A 504 -10.96 -1.61 50.62
C ARG A 504 -9.90 -2.69 50.71
N ALA A 505 -9.92 -3.71 49.86
CA ALA A 505 -8.93 -4.79 49.87
C ALA A 505 -7.49 -4.27 49.73
N VAL A 506 -7.25 -3.27 48.86
CA VAL A 506 -5.93 -2.62 48.73
C VAL A 506 -5.58 -1.77 49.96
N THR A 507 -6.56 -1.13 50.61
CA THR A 507 -6.32 -0.38 51.86
C THR A 507 -6.03 -1.34 53.02
N GLU A 508 -6.83 -2.37 53.21
CA GLU A 508 -6.69 -3.40 54.24
C GLU A 508 -5.39 -4.20 54.06
N ALA A 509 -4.99 -4.53 52.83
CA ALA A 509 -3.69 -5.16 52.55
C ALA A 509 -2.50 -4.24 52.90
N ASN A 510 -2.60 -2.93 52.62
CA ASN A 510 -1.59 -1.96 53.05
C ASN A 510 -1.57 -1.78 54.59
N GLU A 511 -2.73 -1.76 55.25
CA GLU A 511 -2.83 -1.71 56.71
C GLU A 511 -2.26 -2.98 57.36
N VAL A 512 -2.49 -4.17 56.80
CA VAL A 512 -1.88 -5.43 57.25
C VAL A 512 -0.37 -5.46 57.00
N ALA A 513 0.10 -4.94 55.86
CA ALA A 513 1.54 -4.80 55.60
C ALA A 513 2.21 -3.82 56.59
N LEU A 514 1.56 -2.70 56.91
CA LEU A 514 2.02 -1.76 57.94
C LEU A 514 1.95 -2.38 59.35
N GLN A 515 0.93 -3.18 59.68
CA GLN A 515 0.87 -3.91 60.95
C GLN A 515 1.98 -4.95 61.07
N LYS A 516 2.34 -5.64 59.98
CA LYS A 516 3.50 -6.54 59.96
C LYS A 516 4.80 -5.78 60.22
N THR A 517 5.07 -4.69 59.50
CA THR A 517 6.30 -3.91 59.75
C THR A 517 6.32 -3.25 61.13
N PHE A 518 5.18 -2.88 61.71
CA PHE A 518 5.10 -2.48 63.12
C PHE A 518 5.34 -3.63 64.11
N THR A 519 4.92 -4.85 63.78
CA THR A 519 5.16 -6.04 64.62
C THR A 519 6.63 -6.45 64.55
N GLU A 520 7.22 -6.48 63.35
CA GLU A 520 8.66 -6.70 63.12
C GLU A 520 9.51 -5.62 63.82
N LEU A 521 9.05 -4.36 63.83
CA LEU A 521 9.69 -3.28 64.60
C LEU A 521 9.57 -3.49 66.12
N GLN A 522 8.42 -3.98 66.62
CA GLN A 522 8.24 -4.31 68.03
C GLN A 522 9.07 -5.52 68.46
N GLU A 523 9.18 -6.55 67.62
CA GLU A 523 10.03 -7.71 67.83
C GLU A 523 11.52 -7.31 67.82
N SER A 524 11.94 -6.48 66.86
CA SER A 524 13.29 -5.88 66.84
C SER A 524 13.60 -4.99 68.05
N ILE A 525 12.61 -4.28 68.61
CA ILE A 525 12.77 -3.50 69.85
C ILE A 525 12.85 -4.44 71.06
N ALA A 526 12.05 -5.50 71.11
CA ALA A 526 12.09 -6.49 72.18
C ALA A 526 13.44 -7.25 72.20
N ASP A 527 13.93 -7.68 71.04
CA ASP A 527 15.25 -8.30 70.91
C ASP A 527 16.39 -7.32 71.24
N SER A 528 16.27 -6.04 70.86
CA SER A 528 17.19 -4.97 71.28
C SER A 528 17.22 -4.81 72.81
N ASP A 529 16.06 -4.78 73.47
CA ASP A 529 15.97 -4.67 74.93
C ASP A 529 16.49 -5.95 75.62
N VAL A 530 16.28 -7.14 75.04
CA VAL A 530 16.86 -8.40 75.52
C VAL A 530 18.38 -8.41 75.38
N GLU A 531 18.93 -8.01 74.23
CA GLU A 531 20.39 -7.92 74.01
C GLU A 531 21.03 -6.84 74.91
N ALA A 532 20.32 -5.74 75.18
CA ALA A 532 20.75 -4.72 76.13
C ALA A 532 20.73 -5.22 77.58
N ILE A 533 19.73 -6.01 77.97
CA ILE A 533 19.67 -6.69 79.28
C ILE A 533 20.79 -7.75 79.38
N GLU A 534 21.03 -8.54 78.34
CA GLU A 534 22.09 -9.55 78.33
C GLU A 534 23.49 -8.93 78.42
N LYS A 535 23.74 -7.83 77.69
CA LYS A 535 24.97 -7.01 77.86
C LYS A 535 25.06 -6.39 79.25
N ALA A 536 23.95 -5.97 79.87
CA ALA A 536 23.96 -5.47 81.25
C ALA A 536 24.31 -6.58 82.26
N VAL A 537 23.83 -7.81 82.05
CA VAL A 537 24.21 -8.99 82.83
C VAL A 537 25.68 -9.36 82.60
N GLU A 538 26.18 -9.36 81.37
CA GLU A 538 27.58 -9.64 81.06
C GLU A 538 28.52 -8.58 81.69
N ILE A 539 28.15 -7.29 81.64
CA ILE A 539 28.88 -6.22 82.33
C ILE A 539 28.85 -6.43 83.85
N GLY A 540 27.71 -6.86 84.41
CA GLY A 540 27.58 -7.22 85.83
C GLY A 540 28.47 -8.40 86.24
N GLU A 541 28.52 -9.44 85.41
CA GLU A 541 29.44 -10.57 85.57
C GLU A 541 30.90 -10.13 85.43
N ALA A 542 31.24 -9.31 84.45
CA ALA A 542 32.59 -8.79 84.23
C ALA A 542 33.05 -7.94 85.43
N TYR A 543 32.19 -7.08 85.98
CA TYR A 543 32.44 -6.37 87.23
C TYR A 543 32.61 -7.32 88.42
N THR A 544 31.79 -8.36 88.52
CA THR A 544 31.86 -9.36 89.61
C THR A 544 33.16 -10.15 89.54
N ARG A 545 33.57 -10.61 88.34
CA ARG A 545 34.86 -11.28 88.09
C ARG A 545 36.01 -10.33 88.40
N ARG A 546 35.99 -9.08 87.92
CA ARG A 546 37.01 -8.06 88.17
C ARG A 546 37.15 -7.71 89.64
N ALA A 547 36.04 -7.62 90.39
CA ALA A 547 36.06 -7.43 91.84
C ALA A 547 36.68 -8.65 92.56
N LYS A 548 36.35 -9.88 92.13
CA LYS A 548 36.93 -11.12 92.64
C LYS A 548 38.44 -11.19 92.39
N ASP A 549 38.89 -10.82 91.19
CA ASP A 549 40.30 -10.74 90.82
C ASP A 549 41.04 -9.63 91.56
N GLN A 550 40.38 -8.50 91.84
CA GLN A 550 40.94 -7.42 92.65
C GLN A 550 41.04 -7.86 94.13
N MET A 551 40.07 -8.61 94.65
CA MET A 551 40.16 -9.26 95.98
C MET A 551 41.31 -10.27 96.03
N ASN A 552 41.46 -11.11 95.00
CA ASN A 552 42.57 -12.05 94.86
C ASN A 552 43.93 -11.33 94.74
N ARG A 553 43.99 -10.16 94.09
CA ARG A 553 45.22 -9.35 93.97
C ARG A 553 45.54 -8.52 95.22
N ILE A 554 44.55 -8.29 96.09
CA ILE A 554 44.74 -7.67 97.41
C ILE A 554 45.16 -8.71 98.46
N MET A 555 44.65 -9.95 98.38
CA MET A 555 45.02 -11.05 99.27
C MET A 555 46.24 -11.87 98.78
N GLY A 556 46.61 -11.73 97.51
CA GLY A 556 47.65 -12.53 96.84
C GLY A 556 48.91 -11.74 96.51
N ALA A 557 49.90 -11.83 97.40
CA ALA A 557 51.32 -11.55 97.20
C ALA A 557 51.72 -10.16 96.63
N GLY A 558 52.24 -9.29 97.51
CA GLY A 558 53.22 -8.30 97.09
C GLY A 558 54.62 -8.93 97.01
N GLY A 559 55.31 -8.80 95.86
CA GLY A 559 56.69 -9.30 95.70
C GLY A 559 57.21 -9.34 94.26
N SER A 560 58.00 -8.34 93.89
CA SER A 560 58.82 -8.19 92.66
C SER A 560 58.15 -7.95 91.29
N GLU A 561 58.43 -6.75 90.76
CA GLU A 561 58.62 -6.39 89.34
C GLU A 561 59.91 -7.02 88.75
N PRO A 562 60.22 -6.85 87.44
CA PRO A 562 59.36 -6.57 86.26
C PRO A 562 59.64 -7.52 85.08
N ASP A 563 58.94 -7.38 83.95
CA ASP A 563 59.59 -7.61 82.64
C ASP A 563 58.97 -6.87 81.44
N LYS A 564 59.70 -6.85 80.31
CA LYS A 564 59.37 -6.29 78.97
C LYS A 564 59.85 -7.28 77.89
N PRO A 565 59.57 -7.12 76.56
CA PRO A 565 58.82 -6.06 75.88
C PRO A 565 57.44 -6.57 75.35
N ALA A 566 57.02 -6.73 74.08
CA ALA A 566 57.59 -6.58 72.73
C ALA A 566 56.52 -6.17 71.68
N PHE A 567 56.96 -5.95 70.44
CA PHE A 567 56.14 -5.68 69.26
C PHE A 567 55.37 -6.91 68.75
N ARG A 568 54.21 -6.66 68.10
CA ARG A 568 54.04 -7.07 66.69
C ARG A 568 53.09 -6.13 65.95
N SER A 569 53.48 -5.75 64.74
CA SER A 569 52.66 -5.09 63.73
C SER A 569 52.54 -6.04 62.54
N ASP A 570 51.36 -6.16 61.95
CA ASP A 570 51.15 -6.69 60.60
C ASP A 570 49.93 -5.94 59.99
N GLU A 571 49.84 -5.85 58.67
CA GLU A 571 49.04 -4.88 57.89
C GLU A 571 48.39 -5.57 56.67
N VAL A 572 47.44 -4.90 55.99
CA VAL A 572 46.78 -5.33 54.73
C VAL A 572 45.87 -6.58 54.94
N THR A 573 44.74 -6.83 54.26
CA THR A 573 44.21 -6.41 52.94
C THR A 573 42.75 -5.94 52.98
N ALA A 574 42.32 -5.28 51.90
CA ALA A 574 40.92 -5.08 51.53
C ALA A 574 40.64 -5.77 50.18
N ASP A 575 39.39 -6.14 49.93
CA ASP A 575 38.72 -6.21 48.62
C ASP A 575 37.20 -6.37 48.86
N ASP A 576 36.39 -5.86 47.91
CA ASP A 576 34.91 -5.80 47.83
C ASP A 576 34.12 -5.34 49.09
#